data_AF-A0A9X3EIA1-F1
#
_entry.id   AF-A0A9X3EIA1-F1
#
_cell.length_a   1.000
_cell.length_b   1.000
_cell.length_c   1.000
_cell.angle_alpha   90.00
_cell.angle_beta   90.00
_cell.angle_gamma   90.00
#
_symmetry.space_group_name_H-M   'P 1'
#
loop_
_entity.id
_entity.type
_entity.pdbx_description
1 polymer ?
#
loop_
_entity_poly.entity_id
_entity_poly.type
_entity_poly.pdbx_seq_one_letter_code
_entity_poly.pdbx_strand_id
1 'polypeptide(L)'
;MTLATAGGTAAFDIEVAAAANTNVVQAKLKAMSSLRLADELEDILITLGKQYHIIRPLRRTPAVFYYLACERSRTNLAMARRSLAEIEQATTL
;
A
#
# COMPACT_ATOMS: atom_id res chain seq x y z
N MET A 1 -7.93 -4.00 -9.63
CA MET A 1 -7.23 -4.78 -10.68
C MET A 1 -5.75 -4.48 -10.54
N THR A 2 -4.90 -5.49 -10.56
CA THR A 2 -3.44 -5.33 -10.44
C THR A 2 -2.88 -4.75 -11.74
N LEU A 3 -2.18 -3.60 -11.66
CA LEU A 3 -1.64 -2.92 -12.84
C LEU A 3 -0.24 -3.43 -13.21
N ALA A 4 0.57 -3.72 -12.19
CA ALA A 4 1.91 -4.28 -12.32
C ALA A 4 2.27 -5.05 -11.06
N THR A 5 3.15 -6.03 -11.19
CA THR A 5 3.71 -6.78 -10.07
C THR A 5 5.23 -6.86 -10.24
N ALA A 6 5.95 -6.80 -9.12
CA ALA A 6 7.39 -7.00 -9.09
C ALA A 6 7.75 -7.74 -7.79
N GLY A 7 8.56 -8.80 -7.92
CA GLY A 7 8.87 -9.70 -6.82
C GLY A 7 7.82 -10.81 -6.64
N GLY A 8 7.81 -11.41 -5.46
CA GLY A 8 6.95 -12.55 -5.13
C GLY A 8 7.75 -13.82 -4.84
N THR A 9 7.13 -14.75 -4.13
CA THR A 9 7.63 -16.11 -3.94
C THR A 9 6.53 -17.08 -4.39
N ALA A 10 6.88 -18.33 -4.68
CA ALA A 10 5.87 -19.34 -5.03
C ALA A 10 4.79 -19.53 -3.94
N ALA A 11 5.06 -19.08 -2.71
CA ALA A 11 4.15 -19.16 -1.57
C ALA A 11 3.33 -17.87 -1.34
N PHE A 12 3.54 -16.81 -2.11
CA PHE A 12 2.84 -15.54 -1.94
C PHE A 12 2.25 -15.03 -3.25
N ASP A 13 0.93 -15.22 -3.38
CA ASP A 13 0.16 -14.70 -4.51
C ASP A 13 -0.08 -13.20 -4.35
N ILE A 14 0.68 -12.42 -5.11
CA ILE A 14 0.62 -10.95 -5.10
C ILE A 14 -0.73 -10.46 -5.63
N GLU A 15 -1.34 -11.15 -6.60
CA GLU A 15 -2.60 -10.70 -7.20
C GLU A 15 -3.75 -10.85 -6.22
N VAL A 16 -3.82 -12.00 -5.53
CA VAL A 16 -4.80 -12.22 -4.47
C VAL A 16 -4.59 -11.22 -3.32
N ALA A 17 -3.33 -10.98 -2.93
CA ALA A 17 -3.01 -9.98 -1.92
C ALA A 17 -3.42 -8.56 -2.36
N ALA A 18 -3.18 -8.18 -3.61
CA ALA A 18 -3.57 -6.87 -4.14
C ALA A 18 -5.10 -6.70 -4.17
N ALA A 19 -5.83 -7.74 -4.57
CA ALA A 19 -7.29 -7.74 -4.54
C ALA A 19 -7.84 -7.60 -3.11
N ALA A 20 -7.32 -8.36 -2.16
CA ALA A 20 -7.72 -8.27 -0.76
C ALA A 20 -7.45 -6.87 -0.17
N ASN A 21 -6.28 -6.29 -0.45
CA ASN A 21 -5.92 -4.96 0.05
C ASN A 21 -6.70 -3.83 -0.62
N THR A 22 -7.24 -4.03 -1.83
CA THR A 22 -8.18 -3.08 -2.44
C THR A 22 -9.40 -2.87 -1.54
N ASN A 23 -9.93 -3.93 -0.93
CA ASN A 23 -11.06 -3.83 0.00
C ASN A 23 -10.69 -3.05 1.27
N VAL A 24 -9.46 -3.20 1.77
CA VAL A 24 -8.95 -2.47 2.94
C VAL A 24 -8.91 -0.96 2.67
N VAL A 25 -8.34 -0.56 1.53
CA VAL A 25 -8.28 0.84 1.11
C VAL A 25 -9.68 1.42 0.95
N GLN A 26 -10.57 0.73 0.22
CA GLN A 26 -11.95 1.17 0.00
C GLN A 26 -12.72 1.34 1.32
N ALA A 27 -12.60 0.37 2.24
CA ALA A 27 -13.23 0.46 3.55
C ALA A 27 -12.72 1.67 4.35
N LYS A 28 -11.41 1.95 4.32
CA LYS A 28 -10.82 3.09 5.02
C LYS A 28 -11.27 4.42 4.43
N LEU A 29 -11.29 4.56 3.10
CA LEU A 29 -11.80 5.77 2.42
C LEU A 29 -13.27 6.03 2.78
N LYS A 30 -14.10 4.99 2.78
CA LYS A 30 -15.51 5.09 3.19
C LYS A 30 -15.65 5.52 4.66
N ALA A 31 -14.81 4.98 5.55
CA ALA A 31 -14.79 5.38 6.95
C ALA A 31 -14.38 6.85 7.12
N MET A 32 -13.37 7.32 6.39
CA MET A 32 -12.95 8.74 6.41
C MET A 32 -14.07 9.66 5.96
N SER A 33 -14.77 9.31 4.88
CA SER A 33 -15.95 10.04 4.40
C SER A 33 -17.07 10.07 5.44
N SER A 34 -17.34 8.92 6.08
CA SER A 34 -18.38 8.80 7.11
C SER A 34 -18.06 9.62 8.37
N LEU A 35 -16.77 9.72 8.73
CA LEU A 35 -16.27 10.50 9.85
C LEU A 35 -16.01 11.98 9.50
N ARG A 36 -16.24 12.40 8.25
CA ARG A 36 -15.97 13.75 7.73
C ARG A 36 -14.54 14.24 8.00
N LEU A 37 -13.57 13.34 7.87
CA LEU A 37 -12.15 13.69 7.98
C LEU A 37 -11.72 14.45 6.73
N ALA A 38 -11.38 15.74 6.89
CA ALA A 38 -10.83 16.58 5.83
C ALA A 38 -9.32 16.38 5.71
N ASP A 39 -8.92 15.14 5.46
CA ASP A 39 -7.52 14.71 5.38
C ASP A 39 -7.34 13.65 4.29
N GLU A 40 -6.10 13.44 3.86
CA GLU A 40 -5.73 12.48 2.82
C GLU A 40 -5.04 11.25 3.41
N LEU A 41 -5.25 10.11 2.77
CA LEU A 41 -4.61 8.87 3.19
C LEU A 41 -3.16 8.84 2.68
N GLU A 42 -2.19 9.11 3.56
CA GLU A 42 -0.77 9.09 3.20
C GLU A 42 -0.27 7.66 2.92
N ASP A 43 -0.43 6.76 3.88
CA ASP A 43 -0.21 5.32 3.72
C ASP A 43 -0.98 4.51 4.78
N ILE A 44 -1.06 3.20 4.57
CA ILE A 44 -1.52 2.22 5.55
C ILE A 44 -0.36 1.26 5.80
N LEU A 45 0.06 1.15 7.05
CA LEU A 45 1.00 0.14 7.51
C LEU A 45 0.25 -0.97 8.25
N ILE A 46 0.33 -2.19 7.74
CA ILE A 46 -0.11 -3.41 8.44
C ILE A 46 1.15 -4.16 8.87
N THR A 47 1.27 -4.37 10.17
CA THR A 47 2.42 -5.07 10.76
C THR A 47 2.00 -6.47 11.16
N LEU A 48 2.65 -7.48 10.59
CA LEU A 48 2.54 -8.88 10.98
C LEU A 48 3.79 -9.32 11.74
N GLY A 49 3.76 -10.52 12.30
CA GLY A 49 4.90 -11.05 13.07
C GLY A 49 6.19 -11.14 12.25
N LYS A 50 6.10 -11.49 10.95
CA LYS A 50 7.26 -11.66 10.06
C LYS A 50 7.35 -10.62 8.95
N GLN A 51 6.29 -9.86 8.70
CA GLN A 51 6.17 -9.04 7.50
C GLN A 51 5.62 -7.65 7.83
N TYR A 52 6.08 -6.66 7.08
CA TYR A 52 5.41 -5.39 6.94
C TYR A 52 4.68 -5.36 5.61
N HIS A 53 3.48 -4.80 5.64
CA HIS A 53 2.65 -4.55 4.46
C HIS A 53 2.39 -3.05 4.42
N ILE A 54 2.82 -2.40 3.37
CA ILE A 54 2.68 -0.95 3.18
C ILE A 54 1.81 -0.73 1.96
N ILE A 55 0.74 0.04 2.14
CA ILE A 55 -0.14 0.47 1.05
C ILE A 55 -0.02 1.99 0.95
N ARG A 56 0.39 2.49 -0.21
CA ARG A 56 0.53 3.94 -0.45
C ARG A 56 -0.31 4.34 -1.67
N PRO A 57 -1.44 5.02 -1.49
CA PRO A 57 -2.20 5.58 -2.60
C PRO A 57 -1.41 6.65 -3.35
N LEU A 58 -1.71 6.81 -4.62
CA LEU A 58 -1.27 7.98 -5.38
C LEU A 58 -2.06 9.20 -4.93
N ARG A 59 -1.38 10.32 -4.67
CA ARG A 59 -2.06 11.56 -4.26
C ARG A 59 -2.99 12.10 -5.35
N ARG A 60 -2.57 11.98 -6.62
CA ARG A 60 -3.35 12.43 -7.79
C ARG A 60 -4.57 11.57 -8.04
N THR A 61 -4.43 10.27 -7.85
CA THR A 61 -5.46 9.28 -8.17
C THR A 61 -5.60 8.30 -6.99
N PRO A 62 -6.32 8.67 -5.90
CA PRO A 62 -6.39 7.88 -4.66
C PRO A 62 -6.96 6.46 -4.81
N ALA A 63 -7.61 6.17 -5.95
CA ALA A 63 -8.11 4.84 -6.30
C ALA A 63 -6.99 3.86 -6.69
N VAL A 64 -5.79 4.37 -7.02
CA VAL A 64 -4.60 3.59 -7.40
C VAL A 64 -3.60 3.68 -6.24
N PHE A 65 -2.96 2.56 -5.92
CA PHE A 65 -2.02 2.49 -4.81
C PHE A 65 -0.88 1.51 -5.10
N TYR A 66 0.27 1.78 -4.49
CA TYR A 66 1.35 0.82 -4.35
C TYR A 66 1.08 -0.11 -3.17
N TYR A 67 1.44 -1.38 -3.35
CA TYR A 67 1.43 -2.38 -2.29
C TYR A 67 2.79 -3.04 -2.20
N LEU A 68 3.41 -2.96 -1.02
CA LEU A 68 4.70 -3.57 -0.73
C LEU A 68 4.55 -4.51 0.46
N ALA A 69 4.89 -5.78 0.27
CA ALA A 69 5.06 -6.75 1.35
C ALA A 69 6.56 -7.07 1.51
N CYS A 70 7.10 -6.89 2.70
CA CYS A 70 8.53 -7.08 2.96
C CYS A 70 8.79 -7.76 4.30
N GLU A 71 9.90 -8.48 4.42
CA GLU A 71 10.26 -9.21 5.63
C GLU A 71 10.74 -8.26 6.73
N ARG A 72 10.16 -8.35 7.91
CA ARG A 72 10.42 -7.43 9.04
C ARG A 72 11.85 -7.49 9.55
N SER A 73 12.45 -8.68 9.57
CA SER A 73 13.83 -8.91 10.01
C SER A 73 14.88 -8.27 9.10
N ARG A 74 14.54 -8.07 7.83
CA ARG A 74 15.48 -7.63 6.78
C ARG A 74 15.20 -6.23 6.24
N THR A 75 14.09 -5.61 6.66
CA THR A 75 13.63 -4.35 6.08
C THR A 75 13.71 -3.22 7.09
N ASN A 76 14.39 -2.13 6.71
CA ASN A 76 14.26 -0.86 7.41
C ASN A 76 12.96 -0.18 6.97
N LEU A 77 11.98 -0.13 7.88
CA LEU A 77 10.65 0.42 7.60
C LEU A 77 10.69 1.89 7.16
N ALA A 78 11.56 2.71 7.76
CA ALA A 78 11.67 4.13 7.42
C ALA A 78 12.18 4.31 5.98
N MET A 79 13.18 3.52 5.57
CA MET A 79 13.66 3.53 4.19
C MET A 79 12.59 3.02 3.23
N ALA A 80 11.89 1.93 3.56
CA ALA A 80 10.84 1.39 2.70
C ALA A 80 9.71 2.41 2.44
N ARG A 81 9.25 3.12 3.48
CA ARG A 81 8.25 4.19 3.33
C ARG A 81 8.77 5.37 2.51
N ARG A 82 10.02 5.80 2.74
CA ARG A 82 10.65 6.86 1.97
C ARG A 82 10.74 6.50 0.48
N SER A 83 11.26 5.32 0.15
CA SER A 83 11.41 4.88 -1.23
C SER A 83 10.05 4.76 -1.94
N LEU A 84 9.00 4.29 -1.25
CA LEU A 84 7.65 4.29 -1.80
C LEU A 84 7.13 5.71 -2.07
N ALA A 85 7.43 6.68 -1.20
CA ALA A 85 7.06 8.08 -1.41
C ALA A 85 7.79 8.69 -2.61
N GLU A 86 9.07 8.38 -2.79
CA GLU A 86 9.84 8.84 -3.95
C GLU A 86 9.30 8.26 -5.27
N ILE A 87 8.96 6.95 -5.29
CA ILE A 87 8.35 6.30 -6.46
C ILE A 87 6.96 6.88 -6.76
N GLU A 88 6.16 7.13 -5.74
CA GLU A 88 4.84 7.75 -5.90
C GLU A 88 4.94 9.15 -6.50
N GLN A 89 5.87 9.97 -6.03
CA GLN A 89 6.11 11.31 -6.59
C GLN A 89 6.62 11.29 -8.02
N ALA A 90 7.45 10.30 -8.37
CA ALA A 90 7.96 10.15 -9.73
C ALA A 90 6.88 9.65 -10.72
N THR A 91 5.82 9.03 -10.22
CA THR A 91 4.78 8.43 -11.05
C THR A 91 3.74 9.47 -11.47
N THR A 92 3.52 9.60 -12.78
CA THR A 92 2.68 10.66 -13.37
C THR A 92 1.26 10.19 -13.73
N LEU A 93 0.74 9.17 -13.04
CA LEU A 93 -0.63 8.66 -13.22
C LEU A 93 -1.68 9.49 -12.47
#